data_AF-A0A842RCD3-F1
#
_entry.id   AF-A0A842RCD3-F1
#
_cell.length_a   1.000
_cell.length_b   1.000
_cell.length_c   1.000
_cell.angle_alpha   90.00
_cell.angle_beta   90.00
_cell.angle_gamma   90.00
#
_symmetry.space_group_name_H-M   'P 1'
#
loop_
_entity.id
_entity.type
_entity.pdbx_description
1 polymer ?
#
loop_
_entity_poly.entity_id
_entity_poly.type
_entity_poly.pdbx_seq_one_letter_code
_entity_poly.pdbx_strand_id
1 'polypeptide(L)'
;MALGVCVGVLDEEIGPMPIFHRSISEELAQKIVMKIMIGVMSFSKETDENSLTGESIIPFIGDDLITFAYLFPLKDSRARGGLRQCSIILAFNAKEREKLYQNASNISKIIKDLRNEIKIKYIRKKEFPKELAQKLEEVPKIISSEILEEVQNTSGLLVTCPQCSKSKEIKLSTKVKGVKFIEHNISKGEVCEHSFTVYLDSQLNILGYEEPEVKLKDMKKLVDKLKSPYD
;
A
#
# COMPACT_ATOMS: atom_id res chain seq x y z
N MET A 1 12.88 -3.68 3.52
CA MET A 1 13.50 -3.49 4.82
C MET A 1 13.53 -2.01 5.12
N ALA A 2 12.74 -1.60 6.10
CA ALA A 2 12.78 -0.23 6.58
C ALA A 2 14.21 0.09 7.07
N LEU A 3 14.77 1.17 6.54
CA LEU A 3 16.12 1.63 6.83
C LEU A 3 16.18 2.35 8.18
N GLY A 4 15.09 2.99 8.59
CA GLY A 4 15.00 3.64 9.88
C GLY A 4 13.66 4.30 10.13
N VAL A 5 13.59 4.98 11.27
CA VAL A 5 12.37 5.62 11.79
C VAL A 5 12.71 7.01 12.30
N CYS A 6 11.78 7.95 12.16
CA CYS A 6 11.79 9.19 12.92
C CYS A 6 10.40 9.61 13.37
N VAL A 7 10.36 10.40 14.44
CA VAL A 7 9.17 11.10 14.89
C VAL A 7 9.38 12.57 14.65
N GLY A 8 8.49 13.17 13.87
CA GLY A 8 8.48 14.59 13.54
C GLY A 8 7.39 15.33 14.29
N VAL A 9 7.64 16.60 14.57
CA VAL A 9 6.64 17.53 15.11
C VAL A 9 6.68 18.82 14.30
N LEU A 10 5.52 19.43 14.10
CA LEU A 10 5.43 20.83 13.69
C LEU A 10 5.53 21.69 14.95
N ASP A 11 6.67 22.34 15.14
CA ASP A 11 6.83 23.38 16.16
C ASP A 11 6.48 24.75 15.57
N GLU A 12 5.77 25.58 16.32
CA GLU A 12 5.30 26.88 15.81
C GLU A 12 6.39 27.95 15.80
N GLU A 13 7.41 27.80 16.64
CA GLU A 13 8.51 28.75 16.73
C GLU A 13 9.64 28.35 15.77
N ILE A 14 9.92 27.05 15.69
CA ILE A 14 11.07 26.51 14.93
C ILE A 14 10.65 25.99 13.55
N GLY A 15 9.40 25.56 13.40
CA GLY A 15 8.91 24.84 12.24
C GLY A 15 9.00 23.30 12.41
N PRO A 16 8.87 22.55 11.31
CA PRO A 16 9.01 21.10 11.33
C PRO A 16 10.37 20.63 11.84
N MET A 17 10.38 19.74 12.83
CA MET A 17 11.63 19.17 13.35
C MET A 17 11.49 17.72 13.82
N PRO A 18 12.54 16.89 13.68
CA PRO A 18 12.58 15.57 14.28
C PRO A 18 12.81 15.72 15.78
N ILE A 19 12.09 14.92 16.56
CA ILE A 19 12.25 14.80 18.02
C ILE A 19 12.76 13.43 18.43
N PHE A 20 12.78 12.49 17.49
CA PHE A 20 13.37 11.17 17.62
C PHE A 20 13.78 10.69 16.23
N HIS A 21 14.93 10.04 16.13
CA HIS A 21 15.32 9.30 14.94
C HIS A 21 16.22 8.14 15.30
N ARG A 22 16.15 7.06 14.51
CA ARG A 22 16.99 5.89 14.67
C ARG A 22 17.33 5.29 13.31
N SER A 23 18.58 4.87 13.16
CA SER A 23 19.13 4.27 11.92
C SER A 23 19.11 5.19 10.69
N ILE A 24 18.87 6.48 10.88
CA ILE A 24 19.05 7.55 9.89
C ILE A 24 19.81 8.71 10.54
N SER A 25 20.57 9.46 9.74
CA SER A 25 21.27 10.66 10.21
C SER A 25 20.27 11.76 10.60
N GLU A 26 20.70 12.66 11.50
CA GLU A 26 19.88 13.81 11.92
C GLU A 26 19.53 14.72 10.74
N GLU A 27 20.50 14.99 9.85
CA GLU A 27 20.28 15.77 8.63
C GLU A 27 19.20 15.16 7.73
N LEU A 28 19.26 13.84 7.52
CA LEU A 28 18.26 13.13 6.72
C LEU A 28 16.89 13.14 7.41
N ALA A 29 16.85 12.93 8.73
CA ALA A 29 15.61 12.99 9.52
C ALA A 29 14.97 14.38 9.42
N GLN A 30 15.76 15.45 9.54
CA GLN A 30 15.31 16.84 9.38
C GLN A 30 14.74 17.09 7.99
N LYS A 31 15.45 16.68 6.93
CA LYS A 31 15.00 16.79 5.54
C LYS A 31 13.67 16.07 5.32
N ILE A 32 13.55 14.85 5.86
CA ILE A 32 12.36 14.02 5.75
C ILE A 32 11.17 14.68 6.46
N VAL A 33 11.32 15.05 7.73
CA VAL A 33 10.26 15.68 8.53
C VAL A 33 9.80 16.98 7.88
N MET A 34 10.74 17.81 7.44
CA MET A 34 10.44 19.09 6.78
C MET A 34 9.55 18.90 5.56
N LYS A 35 9.94 18.00 4.64
CA LYS A 35 9.18 17.77 3.41
C LYS A 35 7.78 17.21 3.70
N ILE A 36 7.67 16.27 4.62
CA ILE A 36 6.40 15.61 4.97
C ILE A 36 5.44 16.61 5.62
N MET A 37 5.90 17.34 6.63
CA MET A 37 5.05 18.28 7.37
C MET A 37 4.58 19.45 6.51
N ILE A 38 5.48 20.06 5.71
CA ILE A 38 5.09 21.12 4.77
C ILE A 38 4.11 20.60 3.72
N GLY A 39 4.34 19.39 3.22
CA GLY A 39 3.44 18.74 2.28
C GLY A 39 2.03 18.67 2.87
N VAL A 40 1.89 18.18 4.10
CA VAL A 40 0.58 18.01 4.74
C VAL A 40 -0.11 19.33 5.05
N MET A 41 0.64 20.33 5.53
CA MET A 41 0.09 21.68 5.76
C MET A 41 -0.50 22.30 4.49
N SER A 42 0.03 21.94 3.32
CA SER A 42 -0.45 22.45 2.03
C SER A 42 -1.80 21.84 1.62
N PHE A 43 -2.20 20.70 2.21
CA PHE A 43 -3.42 19.98 1.85
C PHE A 43 -4.54 20.08 2.89
N SER A 44 -4.23 20.34 4.17
CA SER A 44 -5.23 20.44 5.24
C SER A 44 -5.95 21.79 5.21
N LYS A 45 -7.20 21.82 4.72
CA LYS A 45 -8.07 23.01 4.75
C LYS A 45 -8.75 23.24 6.11
N GLU A 46 -8.91 22.17 6.89
CA GLU A 46 -9.64 22.17 8.16
C GLU A 46 -8.72 21.74 9.31
N THR A 47 -8.91 22.33 10.49
CA THR A 47 -8.08 22.15 11.68
C THR A 47 -8.66 21.16 12.68
N ASP A 48 -9.57 20.28 12.27
CA ASP A 48 -10.13 19.27 13.16
C ASP A 48 -9.24 18.01 13.27
N GLU A 49 -9.42 17.22 14.33
CA GLU A 49 -8.54 16.08 14.60
C GLU A 49 -8.55 15.01 13.49
N ASN A 50 -9.70 14.85 12.84
CA ASN A 50 -9.90 13.86 11.78
C ASN A 50 -9.21 14.30 10.49
N SER A 51 -9.27 15.58 10.12
CA SER A 51 -8.62 16.10 8.90
C SER A 51 -7.11 16.15 9.03
N LEU A 52 -6.59 16.23 10.25
CA LEU A 52 -5.15 16.25 10.54
C LEU A 52 -4.54 14.85 10.72
N THR A 53 -5.37 13.81 10.78
CA THR A 53 -4.91 12.42 10.82
C THR A 53 -4.84 11.85 9.41
N GLY A 54 -3.72 11.25 9.04
CA GLY A 54 -3.55 10.76 7.67
C GLY A 54 -2.35 9.87 7.46
N GLU A 55 -2.28 9.30 6.27
CA GLU A 55 -1.20 8.43 5.82
C GLU A 55 -0.64 9.01 4.52
N SER A 56 0.68 8.99 4.38
CA SER A 56 1.33 9.47 3.16
C SER A 56 2.54 8.62 2.80
N ILE A 57 2.71 8.36 1.50
CA ILE A 57 3.90 7.72 0.96
C ILE A 57 4.60 8.72 0.06
N ILE A 58 5.78 9.16 0.45
CA ILE A 58 6.49 10.28 -0.19
C ILE A 58 7.86 9.81 -0.70
N PRO A 59 8.16 9.96 -2.00
CA PRO A 59 9.48 9.65 -2.54
C PRO A 59 10.49 10.78 -2.28
N PHE A 60 11.73 10.41 -2.03
CA PHE A 60 12.91 11.26 -1.91
C PHE A 60 13.93 10.83 -2.97
N ILE A 61 13.70 11.27 -4.21
CA ILE A 61 14.45 10.83 -5.40
C ILE A 61 15.95 11.09 -5.25
N GLY A 62 16.33 12.25 -4.71
CA GLY A 62 17.74 12.61 -4.51
C GLY A 62 18.48 11.76 -3.48
N ASP A 63 17.76 11.02 -2.64
CA ASP A 63 18.33 10.20 -1.56
C ASP A 63 18.16 8.69 -1.82
N ASP A 64 17.57 8.28 -2.95
CA ASP A 64 17.14 6.89 -3.24
C ASP A 64 16.23 6.30 -2.15
N LEU A 65 15.34 7.13 -1.58
CA LEU A 65 14.45 6.75 -0.49
C LEU A 65 12.97 6.91 -0.85
N ILE A 66 12.15 6.12 -0.18
CA ILE A 66 10.70 6.29 -0.11
C ILE A 66 10.25 6.17 1.34
N THR A 67 9.39 7.06 1.79
CA THR A 67 8.93 7.08 3.19
C THR A 67 7.47 6.73 3.30
N PHE A 68 7.08 6.06 4.38
CA PHE A 68 5.70 6.00 4.86
C PHE A 68 5.58 6.89 6.09
N ALA A 69 4.60 7.78 6.09
CA ALA A 69 4.34 8.71 7.18
C ALA A 69 2.92 8.51 7.70
N TYR A 70 2.79 8.32 9.01
CA TYR A 70 1.53 8.39 9.71
C TYR A 70 1.46 9.71 10.47
N LEU A 71 0.48 10.53 10.13
CA LEU A 71 0.27 11.88 10.63
C LEU A 71 -0.88 11.86 11.63
N PHE A 72 -0.70 12.58 12.73
CA PHE A 72 -1.72 12.67 13.77
C PHE A 72 -1.55 13.94 14.60
N PRO A 73 -2.65 14.56 15.04
CA PRO A 73 -2.60 15.66 15.97
C PRO A 73 -2.52 15.16 17.42
N LEU A 74 -1.91 15.97 18.27
CA LEU A 74 -1.98 15.85 19.73
C LEU A 74 -2.56 17.13 20.32
N LYS A 75 -3.48 17.00 21.28
CA LYS A 75 -3.98 18.16 22.04
C LYS A 75 -2.85 18.83 22.79
N ASP A 76 -2.65 20.11 22.51
CA ASP A 76 -1.63 20.94 23.12
C ASP A 76 -2.19 22.34 23.38
N SER A 77 -2.42 22.68 24.65
CA SER A 77 -2.89 24.01 25.06
C SER A 77 -1.92 25.15 24.72
N ARG A 78 -0.68 24.85 24.34
CA ARG A 78 0.33 25.83 23.91
C ARG A 78 0.41 25.99 22.41
N ALA A 79 -0.23 25.11 21.63
CA ALA A 79 -0.27 25.21 20.18
C ALA A 79 -1.43 26.13 19.76
N ARG A 80 -1.21 26.91 18.71
CA ARG A 80 -2.23 27.66 17.98
C ARG A 80 -3.27 26.69 17.43
N GLY A 81 -4.53 26.92 17.80
CA GLY A 81 -5.64 26.02 17.47
C GLY A 81 -5.76 24.80 18.41
N GLY A 82 -4.92 24.71 19.46
CA GLY A 82 -5.03 23.69 20.50
C GLY A 82 -4.56 22.29 20.08
N LEU A 83 -4.01 22.15 18.87
CA LEU A 83 -3.52 20.89 18.31
C LEU A 83 -2.10 21.06 17.78
N ARG A 84 -1.24 20.10 18.09
CA ARG A 84 0.13 20.03 17.57
C ARG A 84 0.24 18.86 16.61
N GLN A 85 0.64 19.14 15.37
CA GLN A 85 0.81 18.12 14.36
C GLN A 85 2.07 17.30 14.60
N CYS A 86 1.91 15.98 14.63
CA CYS A 86 2.99 15.01 14.80
C CYS A 86 2.98 14.00 13.66
N SER A 87 4.11 13.32 13.46
CA SER A 87 4.21 12.21 12.51
C SER A 87 5.15 11.12 13.00
N ILE A 88 4.80 9.85 12.79
CA ILE A 88 5.74 8.73 12.80
C ILE A 88 6.08 8.42 11.35
N ILE A 89 7.36 8.38 11.02
CA ILE A 89 7.85 8.24 9.66
C ILE A 89 8.82 7.07 9.59
N LEU A 90 8.62 6.20 8.61
CA LEU A 90 9.52 5.11 8.28
C LEU A 90 10.17 5.37 6.93
N ALA A 91 11.48 5.20 6.85
CA ALA A 91 12.24 5.32 5.61
C ALA A 91 12.55 3.93 5.04
N PHE A 92 12.42 3.78 3.73
CA PHE A 92 12.71 2.56 2.98
C PHE A 92 13.58 2.90 1.77
N ASN A 93 14.30 1.92 1.23
CA ASN A 93 14.98 2.12 -0.05
C ASN A 93 13.93 2.26 -1.19
N ALA A 94 14.18 3.14 -2.16
CA ALA A 94 13.23 3.39 -3.25
C ALA A 94 12.89 2.14 -4.07
N LYS A 95 13.79 1.15 -4.16
CA LYS A 95 13.55 -0.15 -4.82
C LYS A 95 12.42 -0.95 -4.16
N GLU A 96 12.08 -0.65 -2.92
CA GLU A 96 11.05 -1.35 -2.16
C GLU A 96 9.67 -0.69 -2.25
N ARG A 97 9.54 0.31 -3.11
CA ARG A 97 8.30 1.05 -3.35
C ARG A 97 7.09 0.13 -3.49
N GLU A 98 7.17 -0.89 -4.33
CA GLU A 98 6.04 -1.80 -4.56
C GLU A 98 5.61 -2.52 -3.28
N LYS A 99 6.57 -3.10 -2.54
CA LYS A 99 6.34 -3.77 -1.26
C LYS A 99 5.72 -2.81 -0.24
N LEU A 100 6.21 -1.58 -0.19
CA LEU A 100 5.66 -0.55 0.69
C LEU A 100 4.18 -0.29 0.40
N TYR A 101 3.83 -0.07 -0.86
CA TYR A 101 2.42 0.14 -1.26
C TYR A 101 1.56 -1.08 -0.98
N GLN A 102 2.09 -2.30 -1.19
CA GLN A 102 1.35 -3.53 -0.91
C GLN A 102 1.00 -3.66 0.58
N ASN A 103 1.96 -3.35 1.46
CA ASN A 103 1.86 -3.55 2.92
C ASN A 103 1.43 -2.29 3.70
N ALA A 104 1.11 -1.19 3.02
CA ALA A 104 0.78 0.10 3.65
C ALA A 104 -0.29 -0.01 4.74
N SER A 105 -1.33 -0.82 4.52
CA SER A 105 -2.40 -1.04 5.49
C SER A 105 -1.94 -1.78 6.75
N ASN A 106 -1.01 -2.73 6.63
CA ASN A 106 -0.45 -3.43 7.78
C ASN A 106 0.49 -2.50 8.57
N ILE A 107 1.39 -1.81 7.86
CA ILE A 107 2.28 -0.78 8.43
C ILE A 107 1.47 0.27 9.21
N SER A 108 0.36 0.73 8.64
CA SER A 108 -0.55 1.68 9.27
C SER A 108 -1.10 1.16 10.61
N LYS A 109 -1.51 -0.11 10.69
CA LYS A 109 -2.01 -0.72 11.94
C LYS A 109 -0.93 -0.72 13.02
N ILE A 110 0.27 -1.20 12.69
CA ILE A 110 1.41 -1.23 13.62
C ILE A 110 1.74 0.16 14.15
N ILE A 111 1.76 1.17 13.27
CA ILE A 111 2.10 2.55 13.66
C ILE A 111 0.98 3.20 14.48
N LYS A 112 -0.30 2.90 14.19
CA LYS A 112 -1.45 3.43 14.94
C LYS A 112 -1.39 3.03 16.42
N ASP A 113 -0.97 1.82 16.72
CA ASP A 113 -0.81 1.36 18.10
C ASP A 113 0.25 2.19 18.84
N LEU A 114 1.39 2.45 18.20
CA LEU A 114 2.45 3.27 18.76
C LEU A 114 2.06 4.73 18.95
N ARG A 115 1.28 5.28 18.03
CA ARG A 115 0.75 6.65 18.15
C ARG A 115 0.01 6.85 19.46
N ASN A 116 -0.75 5.85 19.94
CA ASN A 116 -1.51 5.97 21.18
C ASN A 116 -0.61 6.05 22.43
N GLU A 117 0.65 5.63 22.32
CA GLU A 117 1.63 5.74 23.40
C GLU A 117 2.34 7.11 23.42
N ILE A 118 2.36 7.84 22.30
CA ILE A 118 3.00 9.15 22.19
C ILE A 118 2.12 10.21 22.86
N LYS A 119 2.68 10.87 23.89
CA LYS A 119 2.00 11.92 24.67
C LYS A 119 2.68 13.27 24.47
N ILE A 120 1.91 14.35 24.56
CA ILE A 120 2.39 15.72 24.38
C ILE A 120 3.54 16.09 25.34
N LYS A 121 3.59 15.49 26.53
CA LYS A 121 4.68 15.70 27.50
C LYS A 121 6.05 15.26 26.97
N TYR A 122 6.11 14.24 26.11
CA TYR A 122 7.36 13.75 25.51
C TYR A 122 7.86 14.71 24.44
N ILE A 123 6.93 15.22 23.63
CA ILE A 123 7.20 16.23 22.61
C ILE A 123 7.78 17.50 23.23
N ARG A 124 7.12 18.01 24.29
CA ARG A 124 7.55 19.25 24.98
C ARG A 124 8.91 19.13 25.65
N LYS A 125 9.25 17.94 26.16
CA LYS A 125 10.56 17.68 26.79
C LYS A 125 11.63 17.21 25.80
N LYS A 126 11.25 16.95 24.54
CA LYS A 126 12.09 16.31 23.52
C LYS A 126 12.73 15.02 24.03
N GLU A 127 12.01 14.27 24.85
CA GLU A 127 12.51 13.08 25.52
C GLU A 127 11.42 12.01 25.55
N PHE A 128 11.73 10.86 24.96
CA PHE A 128 10.86 9.70 24.96
C PHE A 128 11.22 8.77 26.12
N PRO A 129 10.23 8.14 26.79
CA PRO A 129 10.51 7.06 27.73
C PRO A 129 11.29 5.95 27.05
N LYS A 130 12.24 5.34 27.76
CA LYS A 130 13.10 4.27 27.22
C LYS A 130 12.30 3.16 26.55
N GLU A 131 11.20 2.72 27.15
CA GLU A 131 10.31 1.69 26.60
C GLU A 131 9.73 2.09 25.24
N LEU A 132 9.24 3.33 25.11
CA LEU A 132 8.66 3.83 23.86
C LEU A 132 9.74 4.06 22.79
N ALA A 133 10.90 4.58 23.19
CA ALA A 133 12.05 4.73 22.30
C ALA A 133 12.51 3.36 21.74
N GLN A 134 12.56 2.33 22.59
CA GLN A 134 12.89 0.97 22.19
C GLN A 134 11.82 0.39 21.25
N LYS A 135 10.54 0.56 21.56
CA LYS A 135 9.45 0.14 20.64
C LYS A 135 9.60 0.78 19.27
N LEU A 136 9.81 2.10 19.21
CA LEU A 136 10.02 2.83 17.95
C LEU A 136 11.23 2.28 17.18
N GLU A 137 12.33 1.99 17.86
CA GLU A 137 13.55 1.41 17.26
C GLU A 137 13.33 0.01 16.67
N GLU A 138 12.43 -0.80 17.25
CA GLU A 138 12.13 -2.14 16.77
C GLU A 138 11.15 -2.15 15.58
N VAL A 139 10.37 -1.08 15.37
CA VAL A 139 9.38 -0.99 14.27
C VAL A 139 9.95 -1.34 12.90
N PRO A 140 11.10 -0.76 12.47
CA PRO A 140 11.69 -1.12 11.19
C PRO A 140 11.95 -2.62 11.05
N LYS A 141 12.34 -3.30 12.13
CA LYS A 141 12.63 -4.73 12.13
C LYS A 141 11.34 -5.56 12.02
N ILE A 142 10.34 -5.24 12.83
CA ILE A 142 9.02 -5.91 12.82
C ILE A 142 8.38 -5.83 11.43
N ILE A 143 8.37 -4.63 10.85
CA ILE A 143 7.81 -4.43 9.51
C ILE A 143 8.60 -5.20 8.46
N SER A 144 9.93 -5.29 8.64
CA SER A 144 10.76 -6.02 7.68
C SER A 144 10.57 -7.53 7.77
N SER A 145 10.29 -8.10 8.95
CA SER A 145 9.92 -9.51 9.09
C SER A 145 8.53 -9.80 8.54
N GLU A 146 7.53 -8.98 8.87
CA GLU A 146 6.15 -9.23 8.44
C GLU A 146 5.96 -9.06 6.92
N ILE A 147 6.64 -8.09 6.29
CA ILE A 147 6.63 -7.93 4.83
C ILE A 147 7.20 -9.16 4.12
N LEU A 148 8.15 -9.88 4.74
CA LEU A 148 8.73 -11.09 4.15
C LEU A 148 7.76 -12.29 4.21
N GLU A 149 6.90 -12.34 5.22
CA GLU A 149 5.93 -13.43 5.40
C GLU A 149 4.71 -13.30 4.46
N GLU A 150 4.19 -12.08 4.23
CA GLU A 150 3.02 -11.89 3.34
C GLU A 150 3.31 -12.13 1.84
N VAL A 151 4.58 -12.13 1.41
CA VAL A 151 4.93 -12.50 0.03
C VAL A 151 4.80 -14.01 -0.22
N GLN A 152 4.79 -14.83 0.84
CA GLN A 152 4.72 -16.29 0.72
C GLN A 152 3.29 -16.85 0.77
N ASN A 153 2.29 -16.04 1.16
CA ASN A 153 0.88 -16.42 1.06
C ASN A 153 0.32 -16.11 -0.34
N THR A 154 0.90 -16.73 -1.36
CA THR A 154 0.19 -16.95 -2.63
C THR A 154 -0.76 -18.12 -2.42
N SER A 155 -1.96 -17.84 -1.92
CA SER A 155 -3.07 -18.80 -1.97
C SER A 155 -3.22 -19.23 -3.43
N GLY A 156 -3.11 -20.53 -3.71
CA GLY A 156 -3.31 -20.99 -5.07
C GLY A 156 -4.75 -20.74 -5.50
N LEU A 157 -4.94 -20.22 -6.71
CA LEU A 157 -6.26 -20.02 -7.28
C LEU A 157 -6.69 -21.34 -7.95
N LEU A 158 -7.78 -21.93 -7.49
CA LEU A 158 -8.39 -23.07 -8.18
C LEU A 158 -9.12 -22.58 -9.43
N VAL A 159 -8.53 -22.82 -10.60
CA VAL A 159 -9.12 -22.43 -11.89
C VAL A 159 -9.68 -23.65 -12.59
N THR A 160 -10.91 -23.52 -13.11
CA THR A 160 -11.58 -24.57 -13.88
C THR A 160 -11.69 -24.15 -15.34
N CYS A 161 -11.18 -24.99 -16.25
CA CYS A 161 -11.28 -24.71 -17.68
C CYS A 161 -12.75 -24.72 -18.14
N PRO A 162 -13.25 -23.65 -18.79
CA PRO A 162 -14.63 -23.59 -19.26
C PRO A 162 -14.93 -24.56 -20.42
N GLN A 163 -13.90 -25.06 -21.12
CA GLN A 163 -14.07 -25.94 -22.28
C GLN A 163 -14.08 -27.43 -21.94
N CYS A 164 -13.37 -27.87 -20.89
CA CYS A 164 -13.27 -29.30 -20.55
C CYS A 164 -13.47 -29.60 -19.07
N SER A 165 -13.80 -28.60 -18.25
CA SER A 165 -14.08 -28.75 -16.82
C SER A 165 -12.92 -29.32 -15.99
N LYS A 166 -11.70 -29.37 -16.54
CA LYS A 166 -10.49 -29.71 -15.76
C LYS A 166 -10.16 -28.55 -14.83
N SER A 167 -9.96 -28.86 -13.56
CA SER A 167 -9.57 -27.88 -12.55
C SER A 167 -8.12 -28.08 -12.13
N LYS A 168 -7.40 -26.99 -11.92
CA LYS A 168 -6.04 -27.02 -11.38
C LYS A 168 -5.79 -25.77 -10.54
N GLU A 169 -5.04 -25.95 -9.47
CA GLU A 169 -4.56 -24.84 -8.66
C GLU A 169 -3.36 -24.18 -9.35
N ILE A 170 -3.49 -22.89 -9.65
CA ILE A 170 -2.44 -22.08 -10.27
C ILE A 170 -1.95 -21.02 -9.30
N LYS A 171 -0.68 -20.63 -9.44
CA LYS A 171 -0.10 -19.55 -8.65
C LYS A 171 -0.12 -18.27 -9.47
N LEU A 172 -0.98 -17.33 -9.07
CA LEU A 172 -0.99 -15.99 -9.66
C LEU A 172 0.06 -15.13 -8.97
N SER A 173 1.02 -14.62 -9.75
CA SER A 173 2.03 -13.67 -9.28
C SER A 173 1.54 -12.23 -9.26
N THR A 174 0.29 -11.96 -9.62
CA THR A 174 -0.24 -10.60 -9.84
C THR A 174 -0.93 -10.03 -8.61
N LYS A 175 -0.24 -9.14 -7.89
CA LYS A 175 -0.87 -8.16 -6.99
C LYS A 175 -1.24 -6.92 -7.79
N VAL A 176 -2.47 -6.84 -8.28
CA VAL A 176 -2.97 -5.64 -8.97
C VAL A 176 -3.74 -4.76 -7.98
N LYS A 177 -3.25 -3.54 -7.72
CA LYS A 177 -3.98 -2.50 -6.96
C LYS A 177 -4.56 -1.46 -7.91
N GLY A 178 -5.85 -1.19 -7.79
CA GLY A 178 -6.52 -0.04 -8.45
C GLY A 178 -7.30 -0.34 -9.73
N VAL A 179 -7.34 -1.61 -10.19
CA VAL A 179 -8.14 -2.01 -11.35
C VAL A 179 -9.40 -2.71 -10.86
N LYS A 180 -10.57 -2.37 -11.44
CA LYS A 180 -11.86 -2.98 -11.06
C LYS A 180 -11.92 -4.49 -11.34
N PHE A 181 -11.06 -4.98 -12.22
CA PHE A 181 -10.95 -6.37 -12.63
C PHE A 181 -9.50 -6.68 -13.04
N ILE A 182 -9.07 -7.92 -12.86
CA ILE A 182 -7.75 -8.44 -13.24
C ILE A 182 -7.99 -9.42 -14.37
N GLU A 183 -7.32 -9.19 -15.50
CA GLU A 183 -7.31 -10.12 -16.62
C GLU A 183 -6.08 -11.03 -16.50
N HIS A 184 -6.30 -12.34 -16.51
CA HIS A 184 -5.22 -13.31 -16.48
C HIS A 184 -5.37 -14.35 -17.58
N ASN A 185 -4.35 -14.46 -18.42
CA ASN A 185 -4.33 -15.38 -19.56
C ASN A 185 -3.77 -16.74 -19.14
N ILE A 186 -4.62 -17.76 -19.13
CA ILE A 186 -4.23 -19.15 -18.89
C ILE A 186 -3.67 -19.74 -20.19
N SER A 187 -2.40 -20.12 -20.16
CA SER A 187 -1.74 -20.71 -21.32
C SER A 187 -2.05 -22.20 -21.48
N LYS A 188 -1.89 -22.74 -22.69
CA LYS A 188 -2.00 -24.19 -22.91
C LYS A 188 -0.99 -24.94 -22.05
N GLY A 189 -1.43 -26.03 -21.44
CA GLY A 189 -0.66 -26.86 -20.51
C GLY A 189 -0.67 -26.35 -19.06
N GLU A 190 -1.12 -25.12 -18.81
CA GLU A 190 -1.17 -24.57 -17.47
C GLU A 190 -2.25 -25.25 -16.63
N VAL A 191 -3.49 -25.32 -17.14
CA VAL A 191 -4.60 -26.12 -16.56
C VAL A 191 -4.89 -27.35 -17.42
N CYS A 192 -4.97 -27.16 -18.75
CA CYS A 192 -5.22 -28.20 -19.75
C CYS A 192 -4.74 -27.72 -21.13
N GLU A 193 -5.06 -28.42 -22.21
CA GLU A 193 -4.65 -28.08 -23.59
C GLU A 193 -5.34 -26.81 -24.17
N HIS A 194 -6.25 -26.20 -23.43
CA HIS A 194 -6.99 -25.01 -23.83
C HIS A 194 -6.35 -23.74 -23.26
N SER A 195 -6.35 -22.67 -24.05
CA SER A 195 -5.99 -21.33 -23.60
C SER A 195 -7.25 -20.50 -23.42
N PHE A 196 -7.36 -19.76 -22.32
CA PHE A 196 -8.52 -18.92 -22.04
C PHE A 196 -8.14 -17.79 -21.07
N THR A 197 -8.88 -16.69 -21.13
CA THR A 197 -8.72 -15.56 -20.20
C THR A 197 -9.67 -15.74 -19.03
N VAL A 198 -9.18 -15.57 -17.80
CA VAL A 198 -9.99 -15.50 -16.59
C VAL A 198 -10.02 -14.07 -16.07
N TYR A 199 -11.21 -13.61 -15.69
CA TYR A 199 -11.44 -12.31 -15.07
C TYR A 199 -11.58 -12.50 -13.57
N LEU A 200 -10.79 -11.75 -12.81
CA LEU A 200 -10.78 -11.81 -11.34
C LEU A 200 -11.13 -10.45 -10.75
N ASP A 201 -11.71 -10.44 -9.55
CA ASP A 201 -11.85 -9.20 -8.77
C ASP A 201 -10.54 -8.86 -8.03
N SER A 202 -10.56 -7.76 -7.27
CA SER A 202 -9.41 -7.34 -6.43
C SER A 202 -9.07 -8.31 -5.30
N GLN A 203 -9.95 -9.26 -5.00
CA GLN A 203 -9.78 -10.32 -3.99
C GLN A 203 -9.41 -11.67 -4.64
N LEU A 204 -9.16 -11.70 -5.95
CA LEU A 204 -8.85 -12.90 -6.75
C LEU A 204 -10.03 -13.90 -6.87
N ASN A 205 -11.27 -13.47 -6.67
CA ASN A 205 -12.44 -14.30 -6.98
C ASN A 205 -12.67 -14.32 -8.49
N ILE A 206 -12.98 -15.51 -9.04
CA ILE A 206 -13.31 -15.65 -10.47
C ILE A 206 -14.67 -15.01 -10.75
N LEU A 207 -14.65 -13.94 -11.56
CA LEU A 207 -15.84 -13.24 -12.03
C LEU A 207 -16.41 -13.88 -13.30
N GLY A 208 -15.54 -14.49 -14.12
CA GLY A 208 -15.94 -15.14 -15.36
C GLY A 208 -14.75 -15.50 -16.24
N TYR A 209 -15.06 -16.02 -17.42
CA TYR A 209 -14.10 -16.36 -18.47
C TYR A 209 -14.44 -15.60 -19.73
N GLU A 210 -13.43 -15.25 -20.52
CA GLU A 210 -13.68 -14.74 -21.87
C GLU A 210 -14.24 -15.88 -22.72
N GLU A 211 -15.43 -15.68 -23.30
CA GLU A 211 -16.01 -16.67 -24.20
C GLU A 211 -15.06 -16.84 -25.38
N PRO A 212 -14.59 -18.07 -25.67
CA PRO A 212 -13.76 -18.30 -26.84
C PRO A 212 -14.57 -17.86 -28.05
N GLU A 213 -14.08 -16.87 -28.81
CA GLU A 213 -14.73 -16.39 -30.03
C GLU A 213 -15.19 -17.60 -30.84
N VAL A 214 -16.52 -17.81 -30.89
CA VAL A 214 -17.12 -18.82 -31.75
C VAL A 214 -16.83 -18.33 -33.15
N LYS A 215 -15.73 -18.79 -33.74
CA LYS A 215 -15.41 -18.51 -35.14
C LYS A 215 -16.60 -19.01 -35.94
N LEU A 216 -17.39 -18.05 -36.43
CA LEU A 216 -18.52 -18.21 -37.35
C LEU A 216 -18.04 -18.79 -38.70
N LYS A 217 -17.46 -19.99 -38.71
CA LYS A 217 -17.16 -20.73 -39.93
C LYS A 217 -18.38 -21.51 -40.43
N ASP A 218 -19.40 -21.71 -39.59
CA ASP A 218 -20.57 -22.53 -39.92
C ASP A 218 -21.81 -21.76 -40.38
N MET A 219 -21.82 -20.42 -40.37
CA MET A 219 -22.96 -19.64 -40.87
C MET A 219 -23.14 -19.69 -42.39
N LYS A 220 -22.09 -20.00 -43.19
CA LYS A 220 -22.24 -20.15 -44.64
C LYS A 220 -23.21 -21.28 -45.01
N LYS A 221 -23.17 -22.41 -44.30
CA LYS A 221 -24.07 -23.54 -44.55
C LYS A 221 -25.52 -23.28 -44.13
N LEU A 222 -25.74 -22.37 -43.18
CA LEU A 222 -27.08 -22.00 -42.70
C LEU A 222 -27.73 -20.94 -43.61
N VAL A 223 -26.94 -20.00 -44.13
CA VAL A 223 -27.40 -19.01 -45.12
C VAL A 223 -27.71 -19.66 -46.47
N ASP A 224 -26.91 -20.64 -46.92
CA ASP A 224 -27.22 -21.37 -48.17
C ASP A 224 -28.48 -22.26 -48.09
N LYS A 225 -28.91 -22.64 -46.88
CA LYS A 225 -30.20 -23.33 -46.66
C LYS A 225 -31.40 -22.40 -46.52
N LEU A 226 -31.16 -21.10 -46.38
CA LEU A 226 -32.19 -20.06 -46.27
C LEU A 226 -32.43 -19.32 -47.59
N LYS A 227 -31.79 -19.73 -48.69
CA LYS A 227 -32.14 -19.22 -50.02
C LYS A 227 -33.56 -19.65 -50.37
N SER A 228 -34.40 -18.63 -50.57
CA SER A 228 -35.79 -18.77 -50.98
C SER A 228 -35.88 -19.62 -52.27
N PRO A 229 -36.87 -20.51 -52.41
CA PRO A 229 -37.12 -21.23 -53.67
C PRO A 229 -37.67 -20.34 -54.79
N TYR A 230 -37.65 -19.01 -54.63
CA TYR A 230 -38.17 -18.03 -55.58
C TYR A 230 -37.11 -17.08 -56.16
N ASP A 231 -35.82 -17.39 -55.99
CA ASP A 231 -34.73 -16.79 -56.79
C ASP A 231 -34.32 -17.73 -57.94
#